data_AF-A0A9D4HBM4-F1
#
_entry.id   AF-A0A9D4HBM4-F1
#
_cell.length_a   1.000
_cell.length_b   1.000
_cell.length_c   1.000
_cell.angle_alpha   90.00
_cell.angle_beta   90.00
_cell.angle_gamma   90.00
#
_symmetry.space_group_name_H-M   'P 1'
#
loop_
_entity.id
_entity.type
_entity.pdbx_description
1 polymer ?
#
loop_
_entity_poly.entity_id
_entity_poly.type
_entity_poly.pdbx_seq_one_letter_code
_entity_poly.pdbx_strand_id
1 'polypeptide(L)'
;MVGRTTTAETTTHVLIKYFDIILSPGPTLTFNDEIASIRYEVTVLQAAGVNKIIALGHAGHTMDKEIANIDGIDVVVGGHTDTFLYTCNTGHRM
;
A
#
# COMPACT_ATOMS: atom_id res chain seq x y z
N MET A 1 6.89 -9.40 -43.22
CA MET A 1 6.23 -9.67 -41.92
C MET A 1 7.17 -9.23 -40.82
N VAL A 2 6.87 -8.12 -40.15
CA VAL A 2 7.61 -7.68 -38.95
C VAL A 2 6.99 -8.41 -37.77
N GLY A 3 7.80 -9.20 -37.05
CA GLY A 3 7.37 -9.92 -35.87
C GLY A 3 6.96 -8.95 -34.76
N ARG A 4 5.72 -9.09 -34.28
CA ARG A 4 5.22 -8.39 -33.09
C ARG A 4 5.98 -8.92 -31.88
N THR A 5 6.79 -8.10 -31.24
CA THR A 5 7.22 -8.33 -29.86
C THR A 5 6.05 -7.96 -28.95
N THR A 6 5.27 -8.95 -28.54
CA THR A 6 4.38 -8.81 -27.38
C THR A 6 5.26 -8.86 -26.14
N THR A 7 5.52 -7.71 -25.53
CA THR A 7 6.08 -7.64 -24.17
C THR A 7 5.13 -8.40 -23.25
N ALA A 8 5.61 -9.50 -22.66
CA ALA A 8 4.89 -10.19 -21.61
C ALA A 8 4.67 -9.20 -20.45
N GLU A 9 3.43 -9.09 -19.97
CA GLU A 9 3.12 -8.29 -18.79
C GLU A 9 3.77 -8.93 -17.55
N THR A 10 4.94 -8.43 -17.16
CA THR A 10 5.59 -8.83 -15.91
C THR A 10 4.78 -8.26 -14.75
N THR A 11 3.73 -8.99 -14.35
CA THR A 11 2.91 -8.68 -13.19
C THR A 11 3.68 -9.04 -11.92
N THR A 12 4.57 -8.15 -11.50
CA THR A 12 5.19 -8.22 -10.17
C THR A 12 4.28 -7.47 -9.21
N HIS A 13 3.79 -8.16 -8.18
CA HIS A 13 3.08 -7.53 -7.08
C HIS A 13 4.07 -7.32 -5.95
N VAL A 14 4.15 -6.11 -5.41
CA VAL A 14 5.02 -5.82 -4.27
C VAL A 14 4.21 -5.23 -3.13
N LEU A 15 4.61 -5.64 -1.92
CA LEU A 15 4.01 -5.25 -0.66
C LEU A 15 4.94 -4.28 0.07
N ILE A 16 4.52 -3.04 0.23
CA ILE A 16 5.25 -2.06 1.07
C ILE A 16 4.73 -2.22 2.49
N LYS A 17 5.62 -2.58 3.43
CA LYS A 17 5.27 -2.69 4.85
C LYS A 17 5.63 -1.43 5.61
N TYR A 18 4.67 -0.88 6.33
CA TYR A 18 4.86 0.25 7.27
C TYR A 18 4.20 -0.08 8.61
N PHE A 19 4.70 0.48 9.72
CA PHE A 19 4.29 0.10 11.06
C PHE A 19 4.35 1.27 12.03
N ASP A 20 3.35 1.39 12.91
CA ASP A 20 3.32 2.32 14.04
C ASP A 20 3.55 1.56 15.37
N ILE A 21 4.07 2.25 16.38
CA ILE A 21 4.57 1.65 17.61
C ILE A 21 3.42 1.32 18.57
N ILE A 22 3.25 0.03 18.91
CA ILE A 22 2.34 -0.45 19.97
C ILE A 22 3.10 -0.95 21.22
N LEU A 23 4.44 -1.05 21.14
CA LEU A 23 5.31 -1.59 22.20
C LEU A 23 6.65 -0.85 22.24
N SER A 24 7.38 -0.87 23.36
CA SER A 24 8.72 -0.30 23.46
C SER A 24 9.72 -1.11 22.60
N PRO A 25 10.19 -0.60 21.45
CA PRO A 25 10.98 -1.36 20.49
C PRO A 25 12.47 -1.45 20.90
N GLY A 26 12.83 -0.88 22.05
CA GLY A 26 14.22 -0.74 22.49
C GLY A 26 14.97 0.38 21.75
N PRO A 27 16.19 0.70 22.18
CA PRO A 27 16.92 1.89 21.70
C PRO A 27 17.57 1.72 20.32
N THR A 28 17.52 0.53 19.72
CA THR A 28 18.25 0.19 18.48
C THR A 28 17.42 0.33 17.21
N LEU A 29 16.12 0.61 17.33
CA LEU A 29 15.20 0.73 16.20
C LEU A 29 14.82 2.18 15.99
N THR A 30 15.01 2.66 14.75
CA THR A 30 14.56 3.98 14.31
C THR A 30 13.36 3.80 13.39
N PHE A 31 12.30 4.57 13.66
CA PHE A 31 11.11 4.63 12.83
C PHE A 31 11.15 5.92 12.04
N ASN A 32 11.07 5.79 10.72
CA ASN A 32 11.05 6.91 9.81
C ASN A 32 9.61 7.35 9.56
N ASP A 33 9.43 8.58 9.10
CA ASP A 33 8.15 9.07 8.60
C ASP A 33 7.60 8.13 7.51
N GLU A 34 6.36 7.67 7.70
CA GLU A 34 5.76 6.64 6.87
C GLU A 34 5.51 7.16 5.45
N ILE A 35 5.02 8.40 5.30
CA ILE A 35 4.71 8.97 4.00
C ILE A 35 5.99 9.11 3.16
N ALA A 36 7.05 9.68 3.72
CA ALA A 36 8.33 9.83 3.05
C ALA A 36 8.93 8.47 2.67
N SER A 37 8.88 7.50 3.58
CA SER A 37 9.44 6.17 3.36
C SER A 37 8.68 5.40 2.28
N ILE A 38 7.34 5.43 2.31
CA ILE A 38 6.50 4.76 1.32
C ILE A 38 6.66 5.41 -0.06
N ARG A 39 6.68 6.74 -0.15
CA ARG A 39 6.91 7.45 -1.43
C ARG A 39 8.24 7.08 -2.08
N TYR A 40 9.29 6.99 -1.26
CA TYR A 40 10.60 6.54 -1.74
C TYR A 40 10.52 5.12 -2.31
N GLU A 41 9.90 4.19 -1.58
CA GLU A 41 9.79 2.80 -2.01
C GLU A 41 8.91 2.65 -3.27
N VAL A 42 7.78 3.35 -3.35
CA VAL A 42 6.93 3.39 -4.55
C VAL A 42 7.75 3.84 -5.77
N THR A 43 8.56 4.88 -5.62
CA THR A 43 9.43 5.39 -6.70
C THR A 43 10.43 4.33 -7.16
N VAL A 44 11.07 3.63 -6.22
CA VAL A 44 12.03 2.54 -6.52
C VAL A 44 11.34 1.39 -7.25
N LEU A 45 10.16 0.98 -6.79
CA LEU A 45 9.40 -0.10 -7.39
C LEU A 45 8.91 0.23 -8.80
N GLN A 46 8.40 1.45 -9.02
CA GLN A 46 8.00 1.91 -10.35
C GLN A 46 9.19 1.98 -11.30
N ALA A 47 10.36 2.46 -10.83
CA ALA A 47 11.59 2.44 -11.62
C ALA A 47 12.05 1.02 -11.99
N ALA A 48 11.71 0.02 -11.17
CA ALA A 48 11.93 -1.40 -11.45
C ALA A 48 10.85 -2.04 -12.36
N GLY A 49 9.87 -1.26 -12.84
CA GLY A 49 8.80 -1.74 -13.71
C GLY A 49 7.63 -2.41 -12.98
N VAL A 50 7.55 -2.28 -11.65
CA VAL A 50 6.40 -2.74 -10.86
C VAL A 50 5.22 -1.80 -11.10
N ASN A 51 4.09 -2.37 -11.50
CA ASN A 51 2.87 -1.62 -11.82
C ASN A 51 1.67 -1.95 -10.93
N LYS A 52 1.86 -2.82 -9.93
CA LYS A 52 0.86 -3.16 -8.92
C LYS A 52 1.49 -3.12 -7.53
N ILE A 53 1.07 -2.14 -6.73
CA ILE A 53 1.66 -1.84 -5.42
C ILE A 53 0.56 -1.84 -4.37
N ILE A 54 0.73 -2.70 -3.36
CA ILE A 54 -0.15 -2.79 -2.21
C ILE A 54 0.62 -2.30 -0.99
N ALA A 55 0.10 -1.30 -0.29
CA ALA A 55 0.63 -0.87 0.99
C ALA A 55 -0.07 -1.66 2.10
N LEU A 56 0.70 -2.39 2.90
CA LEU A 56 0.18 -3.13 4.06
C LEU A 56 0.81 -2.57 5.33
N GLY A 57 -0.01 -2.08 6.25
CA GLY A 57 0.52 -1.56 7.48
C GLY A 57 -0.47 -1.50 8.62
N HIS A 58 -0.01 -0.86 9.69
CA HIS A 58 -0.69 -0.81 10.97
C HIS A 58 -0.52 0.57 11.61
N ALA A 59 -0.73 1.65 10.85
CA ALA A 59 -0.60 3.03 11.34
C ALA A 59 -1.92 3.69 11.74
N GLY A 60 -3.03 2.96 11.61
CA GLY A 60 -4.36 3.45 11.95
C GLY A 60 -5.09 4.08 10.76
N HIS A 61 -6.42 4.00 10.80
CA HIS A 61 -7.26 4.28 9.64
C HIS A 61 -7.13 5.71 9.10
N THR A 62 -6.80 6.69 9.95
CA THR A 62 -6.52 8.06 9.49
C THR A 62 -5.26 8.11 8.64
N MET A 63 -4.16 7.53 9.12
CA MET A 63 -2.90 7.47 8.39
C MET A 63 -3.00 6.59 7.15
N ASP A 64 -3.73 5.47 7.22
CA ASP A 64 -3.98 4.59 6.08
C ASP A 64 -4.68 5.35 4.92
N LYS A 65 -5.59 6.28 5.23
CA LYS A 65 -6.20 7.17 4.22
C LYS A 65 -5.21 8.18 3.65
N GLU A 66 -4.28 8.69 4.45
CA GLU A 66 -3.23 9.58 3.95
C GLU A 66 -2.28 8.85 3.00
N ILE A 67 -1.89 7.63 3.37
CA ILE A 67 -1.08 6.73 2.53
C ILE A 67 -1.81 6.40 1.23
N ALA A 68 -3.13 6.19 1.26
CA ALA A 68 -3.93 5.96 0.06
C ALA A 68 -3.92 7.14 -0.94
N ASN A 69 -3.50 8.34 -0.53
CA ASN A 69 -3.32 9.49 -1.42
C ASN A 69 -1.93 9.55 -2.09
N ILE A 70 -1.06 8.56 -1.87
CA ILE A 70 0.25 8.50 -2.54
C ILE A 70 0.08 7.93 -3.94
N ASP A 71 0.50 8.70 -4.94
CA ASP A 71 0.51 8.28 -6.34
C ASP A 71 1.29 6.98 -6.53
N GLY A 72 0.68 6.01 -7.22
CA GLY A 72 1.28 4.71 -7.50
C GLY A 72 0.91 3.58 -6.55
N ILE A 73 0.22 3.87 -5.43
CA ILE A 73 -0.38 2.83 -4.57
C ILE A 73 -1.76 2.47 -5.11
N ASP A 74 -2.01 1.19 -5.33
CA ASP A 74 -3.29 0.70 -5.83
C ASP A 74 -4.26 0.33 -4.71
N VAL A 75 -3.74 -0.26 -3.63
CA VAL A 75 -4.52 -0.75 -2.49
C VAL A 75 -3.78 -0.49 -1.19
N VAL A 76 -4.52 -0.05 -0.16
CA VAL A 76 -4.04 0.03 1.21
C VAL A 76 -4.78 -1.00 2.07
N VAL A 77 -4.04 -1.83 2.78
CA VAL A 77 -4.55 -2.77 3.79
C VAL A 77 -4.02 -2.32 5.14
N GLY A 78 -4.90 -1.72 5.93
CA GLY A 78 -4.57 -1.07 7.20
C GLY A 78 -4.86 -1.91 8.46
N GLY A 79 -4.71 -1.27 9.62
CA GLY A 79 -4.90 -1.89 10.94
C GLY A 79 -4.93 -0.88 12.09
N HIS A 80 -4.51 -1.30 13.29
CA HIS A 80 -4.32 -0.51 14.51
C HIS A 80 -5.57 0.03 15.22
N THR A 81 -6.50 0.56 14.46
CA THR A 81 -7.64 1.33 15.00
C THR A 81 -8.92 0.50 15.14
N ASP A 82 -8.86 -0.81 14.93
CA ASP A 82 -10.01 -1.73 14.92
C ASP A 82 -11.20 -1.22 14.08
N THR A 83 -10.88 -0.55 12.97
CA THR A 83 -11.89 0.11 12.14
C THR A 83 -12.70 -0.93 11.36
N PHE A 84 -14.02 -0.96 11.60
CA PHE A 84 -14.97 -1.76 10.84
C PHE A 84 -15.51 -0.97 9.63
N LEU A 85 -15.29 -1.47 8.41
CA LEU A 85 -15.82 -0.91 7.18
C LEU A 85 -16.82 -1.88 6.55
N TYR A 86 -18.03 -1.39 6.26
CA TYR A 86 -19.08 -2.18 5.64
C TYR A 86 -19.92 -1.35 4.66
N THR A 87 -20.22 -1.92 3.50
CA THR A 87 -21.17 -1.33 2.54
C THR A 87 -22.44 -2.18 2.55
N CYS A 88 -23.55 -1.63 3.01
CA CYS A 88 -24.86 -2.29 2.92
C CYS A 88 -25.44 -2.09 1.51
N ASN A 89 -25.61 -3.17 0.74
CA ASN A 89 -26.19 -3.09 -0.59
C ASN A 89 -27.73 -3.18 -0.50
N THR A 90 -28.42 -2.03 -0.53
CA THR A 90 -29.91 -1.97 -0.54
C THR A 90 -30.42 -2.13 -1.97
N GLY A 91 -30.32 -3.35 -2.49
CA GLY A 91 -30.54 -3.66 -3.91
C GLY A 91 -31.54 -4.79 -4.19
N HIS A 92 -32.64 -4.89 -3.45
CA HIS A 92 -33.86 -5.59 -3.87
C HIS A 92 -35.02 -5.21 -2.93
N ARG A 93 -35.88 -4.29 -3.36
CA ARG A 93 -37.20 -4.12 -2.74
C ARG A 93 -38.11 -5.12 -3.44
N MET A 94 -38.55 -6.11 -2.68
CA MET A 94 -39.63 -7.03 -3.04
C MET A 94 -40.92 -6.29 -3.41
#